data_AF-A0A1G4JWQ9-F1
#
_entry.id   AF-A0A1G4JWQ9-F1
#
_cell.length_a   1.000
_cell.length_b   1.000
_cell.length_c   1.000
_cell.angle_alpha   90.00
_cell.angle_beta   90.00
_cell.angle_gamma   90.00
#
_symmetry.space_group_name_H-M   'P 1'
#
loop_
_entity.id
_entity.type
_entity.pdbx_description
1 polymer ?
#
loop_
_entity_poly.entity_id
_entity_poly.type
_entity_poly.pdbx_seq_one_letter_code
_entity_poly.pdbx_strand_id
1 'polypeptide(L)'
;MIDLESVLNLEEQFYREGFEEGRQENLRHNLLEGKQYGLQVGFQRYVTVGLMKGACEVILENSSLPQLHKTARSIIDMIEEIPMDNEESNVVKYDKNLTKVKNKFRLLLMAYNRPPRDKGRKLSFEDIDNISKTVAGDVQGYIEIETNTTNPQVDFW
;
A
#
# COMPACT_ATOMS: atom_id res chain seq x y z
N MET A 1 0.71 9.03 61.61
CA MET A 1 0.88 10.32 60.92
C MET A 1 1.52 9.98 59.59
N ILE A 2 0.82 10.18 58.48
CA ILE A 2 1.36 9.90 57.15
C ILE A 2 2.43 10.96 56.89
N ASP A 3 3.64 10.51 56.57
CA ASP A 3 4.77 11.37 56.29
C ASP A 3 4.67 11.90 54.86
N LEU A 4 4.70 13.21 54.68
CA LEU A 4 4.54 13.87 53.39
C LEU A 4 5.64 13.44 52.40
N GLU A 5 6.84 13.18 52.91
CA GLU A 5 7.97 12.69 52.12
C GLU A 5 7.71 11.27 51.58
N SER A 6 7.05 10.41 52.36
CA SER A 6 6.67 9.06 51.90
C SER A 6 5.60 9.07 50.81
N VAL A 7 4.66 10.03 50.85
CA VAL A 7 3.62 10.19 49.82
C VAL A 7 4.21 10.74 48.52
N LEU A 8 5.11 11.74 48.63
CA LEU A 8 5.77 12.34 47.48
C LEU A 8 6.66 11.33 46.74
N ASN A 9 7.42 10.52 47.48
CA ASN A 9 8.23 9.44 46.91
C ASN A 9 7.38 8.38 46.20
N LEU A 10 6.21 8.06 46.75
CA LEU A 10 5.27 7.11 46.15
C LEU A 10 4.65 7.65 44.86
N GLU A 11 4.27 8.93 44.85
CA GLU A 11 3.76 9.62 43.65
C GLU A 11 4.83 9.68 42.54
N GLU A 12 6.08 10.06 42.87
CA GLU A 12 7.18 10.08 41.91
C GLU A 12 7.48 8.69 41.34
N GLN A 13 7.37 7.65 42.17
CA GLN A 13 7.48 6.26 41.72
C GLN A 13 6.38 5.92 40.71
N PHE A 14 5.11 6.21 41.02
CA PHE A 14 4.00 5.93 40.10
C PHE A 14 4.08 6.74 38.80
N TYR A 15 4.56 7.99 38.84
CA TYR A 15 4.80 8.75 37.60
C TYR A 15 5.87 8.11 36.73
N ARG A 16 6.99 7.69 37.34
CA ARG A 16 8.07 7.01 36.58
C ARG A 16 7.60 5.68 36.01
N GLU A 17 6.86 4.90 36.79
CA GLU A 17 6.30 3.62 36.36
C GLU A 17 5.30 3.81 35.21
N GLY A 18 4.32 4.72 35.37
CA GLY A 18 3.33 5.01 34.34
C GLY A 18 3.95 5.60 33.07
N PHE A 19 4.96 6.46 33.19
CA PHE A 19 5.70 6.96 32.02
C PHE A 19 6.46 5.85 31.30
N GLU A 20 7.16 4.99 32.04
CA GLU A 20 7.92 3.88 31.46
C GLU A 20 6.99 2.87 30.79
N GLU A 21 5.90 2.49 31.45
CA GLU A 21 4.87 1.59 30.92
C GLU A 21 4.24 2.19 29.64
N GLY A 22 3.81 3.45 29.70
CA GLY A 22 3.27 4.16 28.55
C GLY A 22 4.28 4.23 27.40
N ARG A 23 5.55 4.52 27.69
CA ARG A 23 6.61 4.56 26.67
C ARG A 23 6.83 3.18 26.04
N GLN A 24 6.90 2.12 26.84
CA GLN A 24 7.12 0.76 26.35
C GLN A 24 5.97 0.29 25.47
N GLU A 25 4.73 0.51 25.90
CA GLU A 25 3.57 0.08 25.13
C GLU A 25 3.40 0.89 23.84
N ASN A 26 3.68 2.20 23.88
CA ASN A 26 3.72 3.03 22.66
C ASN A 26 4.78 2.54 21.67
N LEU A 27 6.01 2.26 22.13
CA LEU A 27 7.07 1.75 21.26
C LEU A 27 6.67 0.41 20.62
N ARG A 28 6.05 -0.48 21.40
CA ARG A 28 5.58 -1.78 20.91
C ARG A 28 4.47 -1.63 19.88
N HIS A 29 3.47 -0.80 20.16
CA HIS A 29 2.36 -0.53 19.24
C HIS A 29 2.84 0.13 17.95
N ASN A 30 3.63 1.20 18.05
CA ASN A 30 4.15 1.92 16.88
C ASN A 30 4.97 1.01 15.97
N LEU A 31 5.77 0.11 16.55
CA LEU A 31 6.55 -0.85 15.76
C LEU A 31 5.64 -1.86 15.04
N LEU A 32 4.60 -2.35 15.71
CA LEU A 32 3.65 -3.30 15.13
C LEU A 32 2.83 -2.64 14.01
N GLU A 33 2.31 -1.45 14.28
CA GLU A 33 1.53 -0.65 13.34
C GLU A 33 2.37 -0.28 12.11
N GLY A 34 3.59 0.21 12.30
CA GLY A 34 4.49 0.54 11.20
C GLY A 34 4.79 -0.67 10.30
N LYS A 35 4.93 -1.88 10.88
CA LYS A 35 5.08 -3.12 10.11
C LYS A 35 3.82 -3.49 9.32
N GLN A 36 2.66 -3.41 9.96
CA GLN A 36 1.37 -3.69 9.32
C GLN A 36 1.11 -2.72 8.17
N TYR A 37 1.33 -1.44 8.41
CA TYR A 37 1.18 -0.39 7.42
C TYR A 37 2.13 -0.57 6.24
N GLY A 38 3.42 -0.85 6.50
CA GLY A 38 4.39 -1.13 5.43
C GLY A 38 3.99 -2.31 4.56
N LEU A 39 3.49 -3.40 5.17
CA LEU A 39 3.00 -4.57 4.44
C LEU A 39 1.75 -4.24 3.60
N GLN A 40 0.79 -3.50 4.16
CA GLN A 40 -0.43 -3.09 3.47
C GLN A 40 -0.11 -2.21 2.26
N VAL A 41 0.71 -1.17 2.44
CA VAL A 41 1.11 -0.26 1.35
C VAL A 41 1.88 -1.00 0.27
N GLY A 42 2.79 -1.89 0.65
CA GLY A 42 3.51 -2.75 -0.30
C GLY A 42 2.55 -3.60 -1.12
N PHE A 43 1.65 -4.34 -0.47
CA PHE A 43 0.66 -5.16 -1.15
C PHE A 43 -0.21 -4.34 -2.12
N GLN A 44 -0.75 -3.21 -1.67
CA GLN A 44 -1.58 -2.32 -2.48
C GLN A 44 -0.85 -1.76 -3.70
N ARG A 45 0.46 -1.48 -3.59
CA ARG A 45 1.28 -1.04 -4.73
C ARG A 45 1.45 -2.16 -5.76
N TYR A 46 1.83 -3.36 -5.33
CA TYR A 46 2.23 -4.44 -6.23
C TYR A 46 1.07 -5.29 -6.77
N VAL A 47 -0.10 -5.28 -6.14
CA VAL A 47 -1.27 -6.05 -6.59
C VAL A 47 -1.69 -5.69 -8.02
N THR A 48 -1.72 -4.40 -8.39
CA THR A 48 -2.07 -3.98 -9.76
C THR A 48 -1.03 -4.46 -10.77
N VAL A 49 0.25 -4.44 -10.38
CA VAL A 49 1.36 -4.93 -11.20
C VAL A 49 1.21 -6.43 -11.47
N GLY A 50 0.91 -7.21 -10.42
CA GLY A 50 0.64 -8.64 -10.53
C GLY A 50 -0.57 -8.94 -11.42
N LEU A 51 -1.66 -8.20 -11.28
CA LEU A 51 -2.85 -8.34 -12.13
C LEU A 51 -2.55 -8.05 -13.61
N MET A 52 -1.80 -7.00 -13.91
CA MET A 52 -1.37 -6.70 -15.28
C MET A 52 -0.46 -7.80 -15.85
N LYS A 53 0.45 -8.36 -15.03
CA LYS A 53 1.30 -9.48 -15.42
C LYS A 53 0.45 -10.71 -15.77
N GLY A 54 -0.44 -11.12 -14.86
CA GLY A 54 -1.33 -12.27 -15.08
C GLY A 54 -2.24 -12.09 -16.30
N ALA A 55 -2.77 -10.88 -16.54
CA ALA A 55 -3.54 -10.59 -17.74
C ALA A 55 -2.69 -10.74 -19.02
N CYS A 56 -1.41 -10.34 -18.99
CA CYS A 56 -0.50 -10.55 -20.11
C CYS A 56 -0.24 -12.05 -20.36
N GLU A 57 -0.05 -12.84 -19.31
CA GLU A 57 0.15 -14.30 -19.40
C GLU A 57 -1.08 -14.99 -20.03
N VAL A 58 -2.29 -14.65 -19.57
CA VAL A 58 -3.53 -15.17 -20.16
C VAL A 58 -3.67 -14.79 -21.63
N ILE A 59 -3.30 -13.56 -22.02
CA ILE A 59 -3.30 -13.12 -23.42
C ILE A 59 -2.29 -13.92 -24.25
N LEU A 60 -1.11 -14.23 -23.70
CA LEU A 60 -0.09 -15.05 -24.37
C LEU A 60 -0.59 -16.48 -24.62
N GLU A 61 -1.32 -17.06 -23.67
CA GLU A 61 -1.87 -18.41 -23.81
C GLU A 61 -3.04 -18.49 -24.80
N ASN A 62 -3.94 -17.49 -24.77
CA ASN A 62 -5.22 -17.57 -25.47
C ASN A 62 -5.26 -16.85 -26.82
N SER A 63 -4.31 -15.95 -27.11
CA SER A 63 -4.26 -15.23 -28.37
C SER A 63 -3.19 -15.77 -29.30
N SER A 64 -3.51 -15.98 -30.57
CA SER A 64 -2.53 -16.33 -31.60
C SER A 64 -1.94 -15.10 -32.32
N LEU A 65 -2.32 -13.88 -31.93
CA LEU A 65 -1.89 -12.66 -32.61
C LEU A 65 -0.45 -12.26 -32.22
N PRO A 66 0.52 -12.25 -33.16
CA PRO A 66 1.92 -11.98 -32.84
C PRO A 66 2.16 -10.60 -32.22
N GLN A 67 1.38 -9.60 -32.64
CA GLN A 67 1.49 -8.24 -32.12
C GLN A 67 1.08 -8.13 -30.64
N LEU A 68 0.09 -8.92 -30.21
CA LEU A 68 -0.31 -8.98 -28.81
C LEU A 68 0.74 -9.70 -27.98
N HIS A 69 1.31 -10.80 -28.50
CA HIS A 69 2.41 -11.51 -27.86
C HIS A 69 3.63 -10.61 -27.61
N LYS A 70 4.07 -9.88 -28.63
CA LYS A 70 5.21 -8.98 -28.53
C LYS A 70 4.97 -7.89 -27.49
N THR A 71 3.77 -7.30 -27.49
CA THR A 71 3.40 -6.25 -26.53
C THR A 71 3.32 -6.79 -25.11
N ALA A 72 2.68 -7.95 -24.92
CA ALA A 72 2.51 -8.60 -23.62
C ALA A 72 3.86 -9.02 -23.00
N ARG A 73 4.76 -9.65 -23.76
CA ARG A 73 6.12 -9.98 -23.28
C ARG A 73 6.88 -8.75 -22.85
N SER A 74 6.85 -7.70 -23.67
CA SER A 74 7.53 -6.46 -23.31
C SER A 74 6.92 -5.77 -22.08
N ILE A 75 5.64 -5.99 -21.76
CA ILE A 75 5.05 -5.53 -20.50
C ILE A 75 5.58 -6.36 -19.33
N ILE A 76 5.67 -7.69 -19.48
CA ILE A 76 6.22 -8.59 -18.48
C ILE A 76 7.69 -8.22 -18.18
N ASP A 77 8.51 -8.01 -19.21
CA ASP A 77 9.91 -7.60 -19.05
C ASP A 77 10.03 -6.31 -18.22
N MET A 78 9.22 -5.30 -18.53
CA MET A 78 9.20 -4.02 -17.77
C MET A 78 8.72 -4.20 -16.32
N ILE A 79 7.89 -5.20 -16.05
CA ILE A 79 7.43 -5.51 -14.69
C ILE A 79 8.55 -6.20 -13.90
N GLU A 80 9.33 -7.08 -14.54
CA GLU A 80 10.46 -7.77 -13.91
C GLU A 80 11.63 -6.83 -13.58
N GLU A 81 11.75 -5.70 -14.28
CA GLU A 81 12.69 -4.63 -13.96
C GLU A 81 12.30 -3.80 -12.71
N ILE A 82 11.10 -4.00 -12.15
CA ILE A 82 10.65 -3.24 -10.98
C ILE A 82 11.35 -3.76 -9.72
N PRO A 83 12.17 -2.94 -9.03
CA PRO A 83 12.83 -3.35 -7.79
C PRO A 83 11.79 -3.58 -6.68
N MET A 84 11.96 -4.66 -5.91
CA MET A 84 11.07 -5.07 -4.82
C MET A 84 11.65 -4.79 -3.42
N ASP A 85 12.67 -3.95 -3.34
CA ASP A 85 13.27 -3.53 -2.07
C ASP A 85 12.64 -2.22 -1.55
N ASN A 86 13.08 -1.79 -0.37
CA ASN A 86 12.56 -0.61 0.33
C ASN A 86 13.49 0.61 0.20
N GLU A 87 14.39 0.64 -0.77
CA GLU A 87 15.29 1.78 -0.96
C GLU A 87 14.53 2.98 -1.53
N GLU A 88 14.76 4.17 -0.96
CA GLU A 88 14.04 5.39 -1.38
C GLU A 88 14.27 5.72 -2.87
N SER A 89 15.49 5.47 -3.36
CA SER A 89 15.82 5.64 -4.78
C SER A 89 15.00 4.73 -5.72
N ASN A 90 14.53 3.59 -5.20
CA ASN A 90 13.77 2.61 -5.96
C ASN A 90 12.27 2.93 -5.98
N VAL A 91 11.76 3.70 -5.02
CA VAL A 91 10.40 4.27 -5.07
C VAL A 91 10.22 5.15 -6.33
N VAL A 92 11.18 6.04 -6.59
CA VAL A 92 11.14 6.91 -7.78
C VAL A 92 11.21 6.11 -9.09
N LYS A 93 11.98 5.03 -9.12
CA LYS A 93 12.06 4.13 -10.28
C LYS A 93 10.76 3.36 -10.47
N TYR A 94 10.17 2.86 -9.37
CA TYR A 94 8.89 2.18 -9.36
C TYR A 94 7.81 3.05 -10.00
N ASP A 95 7.63 4.31 -9.56
CA ASP A 95 6.57 5.18 -10.07
C ASP A 95 6.70 5.47 -11.57
N LYS A 96 7.94 5.70 -12.03
CA LYS A 96 8.26 5.91 -13.45
C LYS A 96 7.97 4.66 -14.28
N ASN A 97 8.39 3.48 -13.81
CA ASN A 97 8.18 2.22 -14.53
C ASN A 97 6.70 1.82 -14.53
N LEU A 98 6.00 1.98 -13.40
CA LEU A 98 4.57 1.72 -13.28
C LEU A 98 3.76 2.55 -14.28
N THR A 99 4.08 3.84 -14.43
CA THR A 99 3.40 4.71 -15.39
C THR A 99 3.56 4.20 -16.82
N LYS A 100 4.78 3.78 -17.19
CA LYS A 100 5.06 3.19 -18.51
C LYS A 100 4.31 1.88 -18.72
N VAL A 101 4.34 0.98 -17.74
CA VAL A 101 3.63 -0.30 -17.74
C VAL A 101 2.13 -0.07 -17.93
N LYS A 102 1.49 0.79 -17.12
CA LYS A 102 0.06 1.13 -17.22
C LYS A 102 -0.30 1.65 -18.61
N ASN A 103 0.49 2.56 -19.16
CA ASN A 103 0.23 3.14 -20.49
C ASN A 103 0.35 2.10 -21.61
N LYS A 104 1.38 1.25 -21.57
CA LYS A 104 1.55 0.19 -22.56
C LYS A 104 0.49 -0.90 -22.44
N PHE A 105 0.08 -1.22 -21.22
CA PHE A 105 -1.00 -2.17 -20.94
C PHE A 105 -2.36 -1.65 -21.46
N ARG A 106 -2.65 -0.35 -21.31
CA ARG A 106 -3.83 0.27 -21.96
C ARG A 106 -3.83 0.07 -23.47
N LEU A 107 -2.68 0.24 -24.13
CA LEU A 107 -2.55 -0.01 -25.57
C LEU A 107 -2.75 -1.49 -25.93
N LEU A 108 -2.26 -2.40 -25.09
CA LEU A 108 -2.51 -3.84 -25.25
C LEU A 108 -4.01 -4.14 -25.22
N LEU A 109 -4.73 -3.62 -24.21
CA LEU A 109 -6.18 -3.81 -24.09
C LEU A 109 -6.94 -3.24 -25.30
N MET A 110 -6.55 -2.06 -25.78
CA MET A 110 -7.14 -1.48 -27.00
C MET A 110 -6.93 -2.38 -28.23
N ALA A 111 -5.74 -2.98 -28.36
CA ALA A 111 -5.44 -3.90 -29.45
C ALA A 111 -6.17 -5.25 -29.30
N TYR A 112 -6.32 -5.74 -28.07
CA TYR A 112 -7.06 -6.95 -27.75
C TYR A 112 -8.57 -6.81 -28.05
N ASN A 113 -9.15 -5.64 -27.77
CA ASN A 113 -10.56 -5.33 -28.02
C ASN A 113 -10.88 -4.96 -29.48
N ARG A 114 -9.89 -4.97 -30.37
CA ARG A 114 -10.03 -4.54 -31.78
C ARG A 114 -10.81 -5.49 -32.71
N PRO A 115 -10.88 -6.83 -32.49
CA PRO A 115 -11.71 -7.69 -33.33
C PRO A 115 -13.20 -7.35 -33.11
N PRO A 116 -13.99 -7.08 -34.16
CA PRO A 116 -15.41 -6.71 -34.04
C PRO A 116 -16.34 -7.90 -33.76
N ARG A 117 -15.80 -9.04 -33.30
CA ARG A 117 -16.50 -10.33 -33.38
C ARG A 117 -17.43 -10.63 -32.23
N ASP A 118 -17.31 -9.93 -31.11
CA ASP A 118 -18.13 -10.22 -29.95
C ASP A 118 -18.86 -8.95 -29.47
N LYS A 119 -20.18 -9.06 -29.28
CA LYS A 119 -21.00 -8.03 -28.62
C LYS A 119 -20.75 -8.01 -27.10
N GLY A 120 -19.77 -8.78 -26.63
CA GLY A 120 -19.33 -8.83 -25.25
C GLY A 120 -18.75 -7.51 -24.73
N ARG A 121 -18.74 -7.39 -23.40
CA ARG A 121 -18.14 -6.26 -22.69
C ARG A 121 -16.65 -6.16 -23.04
N LYS A 122 -16.21 -4.98 -23.48
CA LYS A 122 -14.79 -4.69 -23.73
C LYS A 122 -14.03 -4.63 -22.41
N LEU A 123 -12.88 -5.29 -22.34
CA LEU A 123 -12.01 -5.22 -21.16
C LEU A 123 -11.27 -3.89 -21.14
N SER A 124 -11.56 -3.03 -20.17
CA SER A 124 -10.89 -1.75 -19.98
C SER A 124 -9.85 -1.82 -18.87
N PHE A 125 -8.97 -0.82 -18.82
CA PHE A 125 -8.03 -0.68 -17.71
C PHE A 125 -8.77 -0.46 -16.38
N GLU A 126 -9.91 0.23 -16.43
CA GLU A 126 -10.73 0.54 -15.27
C GLU A 126 -11.34 -0.72 -14.64
N ASP A 127 -11.68 -1.73 -15.45
CA ASP A 127 -12.11 -3.03 -14.93
C ASP A 127 -11.02 -3.69 -14.08
N ILE A 128 -9.76 -3.63 -14.52
CA ILE A 128 -8.62 -4.18 -13.76
C ILE A 128 -8.34 -3.33 -12.52
N ASP A 129 -8.42 -2.01 -12.61
CA ASP A 129 -8.23 -1.11 -11.48
C ASP A 129 -9.29 -1.34 -10.39
N ASN A 130 -10.54 -1.57 -10.79
CA ASN A 130 -11.64 -1.89 -9.88
C ASN A 130 -11.44 -3.25 -9.19
N ILE A 131 -10.98 -4.27 -9.93
CA ILE A 131 -10.60 -5.56 -9.32
C ILE A 131 -9.46 -5.36 -8.32
N SER A 132 -8.44 -4.59 -8.70
CA SER A 132 -7.30 -4.26 -7.84
C SER A 132 -7.76 -3.63 -6.51
N LYS A 133 -8.66 -2.65 -6.56
CA LYS A 133 -9.24 -1.99 -5.39
C LYS A 133 -10.13 -2.93 -4.57
N THR A 134 -10.88 -3.82 -5.22
CA THR A 134 -11.71 -4.81 -4.52
C THR A 134 -10.87 -5.80 -3.75
N VAL A 135 -9.73 -6.24 -4.31
CA VAL A 135 -8.83 -7.21 -3.68
C VAL A 135 -7.97 -6.56 -2.60
N ALA A 136 -7.48 -5.34 -2.84
CA ALA A 136 -6.51 -4.69 -1.96
C ALA A 136 -7.10 -3.64 -1.00
N GLY A 137 -8.39 -3.33 -1.14
CA GLY A 137 -9.02 -2.20 -0.48
C GLY A 137 -8.51 -0.86 -1.01
N ASP A 138 -9.08 0.23 -0.50
CA ASP A 138 -8.53 1.56 -0.70
C ASP A 138 -7.35 1.78 0.24
N VAL A 139 -6.33 2.52 -0.22
CA VAL A 139 -5.34 3.11 0.68
C VAL A 139 -6.09 4.17 1.46
N GLN A 140 -6.47 3.90 2.73
CA GLN A 140 -6.67 5.01 3.65
C GLN A 140 -5.29 5.65 3.80
N GLY A 141 -5.03 6.69 3.00
CA GLY A 141 -3.87 7.54 3.22
C GLY A 141 -3.89 7.96 4.69
N TYR A 142 -2.72 8.00 5.32
CA TYR A 142 -2.53 8.41 6.71
C TYR A 142 -3.51 9.54 7.04
N ILE A 143 -4.59 9.20 7.76
CA ILE A 143 -5.34 10.21 8.46
C ILE A 143 -4.39 10.48 9.62
N GLU A 144 -3.76 11.67 9.62
CA GLU A 144 -3.31 12.20 10.90
C GLU A 144 -4.53 12.13 11.80
N ILE A 145 -4.57 11.11 12.66
CA ILE A 145 -5.32 11.23 13.88
C ILE A 145 -4.57 12.40 14.53
N GLU A 146 -5.07 13.61 14.31
CA GLU A 146 -4.81 14.71 15.21
C GLU A 146 -5.13 14.10 16.57
N THR A 147 -4.09 13.66 17.27
CA THR A 147 -4.13 13.60 18.70
C THR A 147 -4.28 15.06 19.10
N ASN A 148 -5.52 15.55 19.03
CA ASN A 148 -5.99 16.55 19.97
C ASN A 148 -5.75 15.90 21.33
N THR A 149 -4.52 16.01 21.82
CA THR A 149 -4.27 16.27 23.21
C THR A 149 -5.05 17.54 23.52
N THR A 150 -6.37 17.41 23.68
CA THR A 150 -7.06 18.16 24.70
C THR A 150 -6.26 17.90 25.95
N ASN A 151 -5.38 18.85 26.27
CA ASN A 151 -4.90 19.05 27.63
C ASN A 151 -6.09 18.76 28.54
N PRO A 152 -6.00 17.84 29.51
CA PRO A 152 -6.90 17.92 30.63
C PRO A 152 -6.60 19.28 31.26
N GLN A 153 -7.48 20.23 31.01
CA GLN A 153 -7.53 21.47 31.76
C GLN A 153 -7.90 21.05 33.18
N VAL A 154 -6.88 20.78 33.97
CA VAL A 154 -7.04 20.50 35.39
C VAL A 154 -7.31 21.85 36.03
N ASP A 155 -8.59 22.20 36.14
CA ASP A 155 -9.05 23.29 36.99
C ASP A 155 -8.75 22.90 38.44
N PHE A 156 -7.61 23.36 38.95
CA PHE A 156 -7.37 23.43 40.39
C PHE A 156 -8.09 24.67 40.92
N TRP A 157 -9.13 24.43 41.72
CA TRP A 157 -9.60 25.39 42.72
C TRP A 157 -8.59 25.49 43.86
#